data_AF-A0A7H4LM03-F1
#
_entry.id   AF-A0A7H4LM03-F1
#
_cell.length_a   1.000
_cell.length_b   1.000
_cell.length_c   1.000
_cell.angle_alpha   90.00
_cell.angle_beta   90.00
_cell.angle_gamma   90.00
#
_symmetry.space_group_name_H-M   'P 1'
#
loop_
_entity.id
_entity.type
_entity.pdbx_description
1 polymer ?
#
loop_
_entity_poly.entity_id
_entity_poly.type
_entity_poly.pdbx_seq_one_letter_code
_entity_poly.pdbx_strand_id
1 'polypeptide(L)'
;MALGFSWAHLIGDVATATTCFNHWAKILGGKTPDAVTVNPRNEPQDRAPADAAVPRSVKPVGPIEDYWFVPAGVDMAGYSFHVTEPMLTRLQQQEPAAAGGAFELISALLWQTVAKIRAGKEVKTVTVVRNDMSARSGDSLANEQRVGYVEAGSPPAKSDVSELAALLAENVVDETAAVVSFPGDVVIYGANLTFVDMEQVDLYGLEIKGQRPAHVEYGLDGVGEEGAVLVQPDADGRGRVVTAVLPKDEAEALRAALGNTLLQPAP
;
A
#
# COMPACT_ATOMS: atom_id res chain seq x y z
N MET A 1 -16.09 20.73 5.07
CA MET A 1 -14.66 21.07 5.30
C MET A 1 -13.86 19.92 4.73
N ALA A 2 -12.83 20.21 3.95
CA ALA A 2 -11.87 19.22 3.47
C ALA A 2 -10.48 19.62 3.99
N LEU A 3 -9.69 18.64 4.38
CA LEU A 3 -8.31 18.82 4.85
C LEU A 3 -7.43 17.98 3.93
N GLY A 4 -6.44 18.61 3.32
CA GLY A 4 -5.44 17.93 2.50
C GLY A 4 -4.09 17.99 3.19
N PHE A 5 -3.40 16.84 3.24
CA PHE A 5 -2.03 16.74 3.73
C PHE A 5 -1.16 16.15 2.63
N SER A 6 0.05 16.68 2.49
CA SER A 6 1.09 16.09 1.66
C SER A 6 2.24 15.67 2.57
N TRP A 7 2.75 14.47 2.36
CA TRP A 7 3.77 13.86 3.21
C TRP A 7 4.85 13.23 2.34
N ALA A 8 6.12 13.53 2.63
CA ALA A 8 7.24 12.90 1.97
C ALA A 8 7.67 11.65 2.74
N HIS A 9 7.77 10.50 2.05
CA HIS A 9 8.18 9.23 2.67
C HIS A 9 9.57 9.27 3.33
N LEU A 10 10.42 10.25 2.99
CA LEU A 10 11.70 10.49 3.67
C LEU A 10 11.55 10.85 5.16
N ILE A 11 10.40 11.43 5.54
CA ILE A 11 10.12 11.85 6.93
C ILE A 11 9.55 10.69 7.76
N GLY A 12 8.93 9.71 7.11
CA GLY A 12 8.33 8.53 7.73
C GLY A 12 7.32 7.87 6.79
N ASP A 13 6.83 6.70 7.17
CA ASP A 13 5.83 6.00 6.38
C ASP A 13 4.40 6.56 6.62
N VAL A 14 3.42 5.95 5.96
CA VAL A 14 2.02 6.39 6.03
C VAL A 14 1.42 6.28 7.43
N ALA A 15 1.88 5.33 8.24
CA ALA A 15 1.44 5.16 9.62
C ALA A 15 2.02 6.26 10.52
N THR A 16 3.29 6.62 10.34
CA THR A 16 3.89 7.79 10.99
C THR A 16 3.16 9.08 10.59
N ALA A 17 2.89 9.29 9.29
CA ALA A 17 2.17 10.45 8.80
C ALA A 17 0.78 10.58 9.45
N THR A 18 0.03 9.47 9.47
CA THR A 18 -1.31 9.41 10.08
C THR A 18 -1.25 9.72 11.57
N THR A 19 -0.28 9.15 12.29
CA THR A 19 -0.07 9.43 13.72
C THR A 19 0.21 10.91 13.95
N CYS A 20 1.04 11.53 13.11
CA CYS A 20 1.34 12.96 13.16
C CYS A 20 0.07 13.80 12.96
N PHE A 21 -0.74 13.51 11.94
CA PHE A 21 -1.96 14.25 11.65
C PHE A 21 -3.03 14.08 12.74
N ASN A 22 -3.15 12.89 13.32
CA ASN A 22 -4.04 12.64 14.44
C ASN A 22 -3.62 13.44 15.69
N HIS A 23 -2.31 13.54 15.97
CA HIS A 23 -1.81 14.41 17.05
C HIS A 23 -2.05 15.89 16.77
N TRP A 24 -1.80 16.35 15.55
CA TRP A 24 -2.08 17.73 15.13
C TRP A 24 -3.56 18.09 15.32
N ALA A 25 -4.48 17.18 14.96
CA ALA A 25 -5.91 17.39 15.13
C ALA A 25 -6.33 17.51 16.61
N LYS A 26 -5.72 16.73 17.51
CA LYS A 26 -5.93 16.86 18.97
C LYS A 26 -5.58 18.28 19.46
N ILE A 27 -4.46 18.84 19.00
CA ILE A 27 -4.03 20.20 19.35
C ILE A 27 -5.05 21.23 18.87
N LEU A 28 -5.51 21.13 17.61
CA LEU A 28 -6.56 22.01 17.07
C LEU A 28 -7.91 21.85 17.78
N GLY A 29 -8.18 20.66 18.33
CA GLY A 29 -9.31 20.39 19.20
C GLY A 29 -9.21 21.05 20.59
N GLY A 30 -8.12 21.74 20.90
CA GLY A 30 -7.88 22.39 22.20
C GLY A 30 -7.30 21.44 23.26
N LYS A 31 -6.89 20.22 22.87
CA LYS A 31 -6.16 19.33 23.77
C LYS A 31 -4.71 19.80 23.87
N THR A 32 -4.18 19.83 25.10
CA THR A 32 -2.74 20.07 25.30
C THR A 32 -1.96 18.91 24.67
N PRO A 33 -0.96 19.17 23.81
CA PRO A 33 -0.12 18.11 23.30
C PRO A 33 0.62 17.44 24.45
N ASP A 34 0.61 16.11 24.46
CA ASP A 34 1.52 15.34 25.31
C ASP A 34 2.96 15.68 24.92
N ALA A 35 3.87 15.66 25.89
CA ALA A 35 5.28 15.82 25.60
C ALA A 35 5.78 14.60 24.81
N VAL A 36 5.82 14.70 23.49
CA VAL A 36 6.35 13.65 22.63
C VAL A 36 7.87 13.68 22.70
N THR A 37 8.47 12.63 23.25
CA THR A 37 9.91 12.39 23.14
C THR A 37 10.11 11.37 22.04
N VAL A 38 10.69 11.78 20.92
CA VAL A 38 11.04 10.88 19.80
C VAL A 38 11.95 9.78 20.35
N ASN A 39 11.44 8.56 20.41
CA ASN A 39 12.14 7.40 20.95
C ASN A 39 11.67 6.14 20.22
N PRO A 40 12.57 5.34 19.62
CA PRO A 40 14.02 5.55 19.55
C PRO A 40 14.41 6.79 18.73
N ARG A 41 15.63 7.28 18.95
CA ARG A 41 16.20 8.29 18.06
C ARG A 41 16.42 7.64 16.70
N ASN A 42 16.08 8.33 15.62
CA ASN A 42 16.50 7.91 14.29
C ASN A 42 18.00 8.06 14.17
N GLU A 43 18.70 6.93 14.21
CA GLU A 43 20.13 6.85 13.97
C GLU A 43 20.37 6.30 12.57
N PRO A 44 21.39 6.80 11.84
CA PRO A 44 21.80 6.21 10.58
C PRO A 44 22.11 4.72 10.79
N GLN A 45 21.46 3.85 10.03
CA GLN A 45 21.74 2.42 10.08
C GLN A 45 23.02 2.08 9.29
N ASP A 46 23.66 1.00 9.69
CA ASP A 46 24.79 0.44 8.96
C ASP A 46 24.32 0.02 7.56
N ARG A 47 25.00 0.54 6.54
CA ARG A 47 24.75 0.19 5.15
C ARG A 47 25.50 -1.09 4.80
N ALA A 48 24.86 -1.94 4.01
CA ALA A 48 25.50 -3.09 3.39
C ALA A 48 26.63 -2.64 2.44
N PRO A 49 27.58 -3.54 2.11
CA PRO A 49 28.61 -3.27 1.11
C PRO A 49 28.02 -2.82 -0.23
N ALA A 50 28.76 -2.01 -0.99
CA ALA A 50 28.30 -1.45 -2.26
C ALA A 50 27.95 -2.50 -3.34
N ASP A 51 28.46 -3.74 -3.20
CA ASP A 51 28.21 -4.89 -4.05
C ASP A 51 27.08 -5.80 -3.54
N ALA A 52 26.33 -5.38 -2.51
CA ALA A 52 25.17 -6.10 -2.01
C ALA A 52 24.13 -6.34 -3.13
N ALA A 53 23.55 -7.53 -3.13
CA ALA A 53 22.49 -7.87 -4.06
C ALA A 53 21.26 -6.97 -3.83
N VAL A 54 20.65 -6.54 -4.94
CA VAL A 54 19.43 -5.74 -4.92
C VAL A 54 18.27 -6.61 -4.39
N PRO A 55 17.53 -6.18 -3.35
CA PRO A 55 16.33 -6.88 -2.89
C PRO A 55 15.29 -6.96 -4.01
N ARG A 56 14.57 -8.08 -4.12
CA ARG A 56 13.62 -8.32 -5.21
C ARG A 56 12.36 -7.46 -5.13
N SER A 57 12.07 -6.94 -3.94
CA SER A 57 10.92 -6.07 -3.64
C SER A 57 11.11 -4.61 -4.10
N VAL A 58 12.31 -4.20 -4.50
CA VAL A 58 12.64 -2.80 -4.82
C VAL A 58 13.40 -2.66 -6.14
N LYS A 59 13.38 -1.44 -6.70
CA LYS A 59 14.13 -1.09 -7.92
C LYS A 59 15.16 -0.01 -7.58
N PRO A 60 16.47 -0.26 -7.75
CA PRO A 60 17.49 0.77 -7.59
C PRO A 60 17.25 1.88 -8.58
N VAL A 61 17.46 3.10 -8.13
CA VAL A 61 17.46 4.28 -8.99
C VAL A 61 18.79 4.98 -8.88
N GLY A 62 19.07 5.83 -9.87
CA GLY A 62 20.20 6.76 -9.76
C GLY A 62 20.02 7.66 -8.52
N PRO A 63 21.07 8.39 -8.11
CA PRO A 63 20.97 9.32 -7.00
C PRO A 63 19.78 10.24 -7.22
N ILE A 64 18.78 10.12 -6.35
CA ILE A 64 17.64 11.03 -6.38
C ILE A 64 18.18 12.31 -5.75
N GLU A 65 18.61 13.25 -6.61
CA GLU A 65 18.99 14.60 -6.18
C GLU A 65 17.77 15.30 -5.52
N ASP A 66 17.81 16.63 -5.37
CA ASP A 66 16.81 17.37 -4.59
C ASP A 66 15.36 17.30 -5.10
N TYR A 67 15.09 16.62 -6.22
CA TYR A 67 13.78 16.56 -6.86
C TYR A 67 12.86 15.48 -6.28
N TRP A 68 13.38 14.51 -5.52
CA TRP A 68 12.62 13.48 -4.76
C TRP A 68 11.44 12.84 -5.49
N PHE A 69 11.52 12.81 -6.82
CA PHE A 69 10.47 12.36 -7.71
C PHE A 69 11.07 11.35 -8.66
N VAL A 70 10.47 10.17 -8.69
CA VAL A 70 10.86 9.11 -9.61
C VAL A 70 9.93 9.22 -10.82
N PRO A 71 10.39 9.74 -11.96
CA PRO A 71 9.57 9.73 -13.16
C PRO A 71 9.36 8.29 -13.61
N ALA A 72 8.11 7.83 -13.62
CA ALA A 72 7.73 6.50 -14.10
C ALA A 72 8.04 6.30 -15.60
N GLY A 73 8.37 7.36 -16.34
CA GLY A 73 8.60 7.32 -17.78
C GLY A 73 7.31 7.17 -18.61
N VAL A 74 6.16 7.01 -17.94
CA VAL A 74 4.83 6.88 -18.51
C VAL A 74 3.83 7.72 -17.71
N ASP A 75 2.71 8.08 -18.33
CA ASP A 75 1.63 8.79 -17.66
C ASP A 75 0.93 7.85 -16.66
N MET A 76 1.03 8.17 -15.38
CA MET A 76 0.38 7.45 -14.30
C MET A 76 -0.98 8.08 -13.97
N ALA A 77 -1.96 7.26 -13.59
CA ALA A 77 -3.28 7.72 -13.17
C ALA A 77 -3.73 6.99 -11.90
N GLY A 78 -4.33 7.76 -10.99
CA GLY A 78 -5.01 7.24 -9.81
C GLY A 78 -6.45 6.81 -10.14
N TYR A 79 -6.87 5.68 -9.59
CA TYR A 79 -8.24 5.20 -9.60
C TYR A 79 -8.61 4.68 -8.22
N SER A 80 -9.59 5.33 -7.60
CA SER A 80 -10.09 4.96 -6.28
C SER A 80 -11.53 4.45 -6.34
N PHE A 81 -11.83 3.39 -5.60
CA PHE A 81 -13.15 2.79 -5.54
C PHE A 81 -13.43 2.16 -4.18
N HIS A 82 -14.72 2.02 -3.84
CA HIS A 82 -15.17 1.39 -2.60
C HIS A 82 -15.56 -0.06 -2.86
N VAL A 83 -15.02 -0.96 -2.04
CA VAL A 83 -15.51 -2.32 -1.87
C VAL A 83 -16.41 -2.31 -0.63
N THR A 84 -17.72 -2.22 -0.85
CA THR A 84 -18.70 -2.19 0.25
C THR A 84 -18.72 -3.50 1.02
N GLU A 85 -19.20 -3.49 2.27
CA GLU A 85 -19.36 -4.71 3.09
C GLU A 85 -20.10 -5.85 2.33
N PRO A 86 -21.26 -5.62 1.67
CA PRO A 86 -21.91 -6.67 0.89
C PRO A 86 -21.05 -7.23 -0.25
N MET A 87 -20.27 -6.38 -0.92
CA MET A 87 -19.38 -6.80 -2.00
C MET A 87 -18.23 -7.65 -1.46
N LEU A 88 -17.64 -7.23 -0.32
CA LEU A 88 -16.59 -7.98 0.35
C LEU A 88 -17.08 -9.34 0.83
N THR A 89 -18.26 -9.39 1.47
CA THR A 89 -18.90 -10.66 1.88
C THR A 89 -19.14 -11.58 0.69
N ARG A 90 -19.61 -11.04 -0.44
CA ARG A 90 -19.80 -11.82 -1.66
C ARG A 90 -18.47 -12.37 -2.20
N LEU A 91 -17.42 -11.56 -2.24
CA LEU A 91 -16.09 -12.02 -2.67
C LEU A 91 -15.60 -13.16 -1.79
N GLN A 92 -15.76 -13.04 -0.47
CA GLN A 92 -15.42 -14.10 0.49
C GLN A 92 -16.23 -15.39 0.27
N GLN A 93 -17.51 -15.27 -0.08
CA GLN A 93 -18.35 -16.43 -0.40
C GLN A 93 -17.99 -17.10 -1.74
N GLN A 94 -17.52 -16.31 -2.72
CA GLN A 94 -17.06 -16.81 -4.01
C GLN A 94 -15.69 -17.49 -3.91
N GLU A 95 -14.85 -17.02 -2.99
CA GLU A 95 -13.50 -17.54 -2.74
C GLU A 95 -13.38 -18.12 -1.31
N PRO A 96 -14.16 -19.14 -0.93
CA PRO A 96 -14.19 -19.65 0.45
C PRO A 96 -12.87 -20.30 0.88
N ALA A 97 -12.00 -20.64 -0.07
CA ALA A 97 -10.66 -21.18 0.17
C ALA A 97 -9.57 -20.10 0.25
N ALA A 98 -9.89 -18.82 0.04
CA ALA A 98 -8.91 -17.75 0.16
C ALA A 98 -8.45 -17.63 1.62
N ALA A 99 -7.14 -17.72 1.84
CA ALA A 99 -6.53 -17.43 3.13
C ALA A 99 -6.33 -15.91 3.31
N GLY A 100 -6.15 -15.49 4.56
CA GLY A 100 -5.94 -14.09 4.91
C GLY A 100 -7.21 -13.28 5.14
N GLY A 101 -7.07 -11.96 5.15
CA GLY A 101 -8.14 -10.99 5.40
C GLY A 101 -8.61 -10.29 4.12
N ALA A 102 -9.27 -9.14 4.32
CA ALA A 102 -9.76 -8.31 3.23
C ALA A 102 -8.62 -7.82 2.31
N PHE A 103 -7.47 -7.48 2.90
CA PHE A 103 -6.27 -7.06 2.16
C PHE A 103 -5.82 -8.12 1.15
N GLU A 104 -5.60 -9.36 1.59
CA GLU A 104 -5.10 -10.43 0.72
C GLU A 104 -6.09 -10.77 -0.39
N LEU A 105 -7.38 -10.86 -0.07
CA LEU A 105 -8.41 -11.18 -1.04
C LEU A 105 -8.54 -10.10 -2.13
N ILE A 106 -8.59 -8.83 -1.74
CA ILE A 106 -8.67 -7.70 -2.68
C ILE A 106 -7.39 -7.61 -3.51
N SER A 107 -6.22 -7.75 -2.87
CA SER A 107 -4.93 -7.69 -3.56
C SER A 107 -4.77 -8.83 -4.56
N ALA A 108 -5.20 -10.05 -4.22
CA ALA A 108 -5.18 -11.20 -5.12
C ALA A 108 -6.08 -10.99 -6.36
N LEU A 109 -7.30 -10.47 -6.16
CA LEU A 109 -8.20 -10.14 -7.26
C LEU A 109 -7.58 -9.10 -8.20
N LEU A 110 -6.96 -8.06 -7.63
CA LEU A 110 -6.32 -6.99 -8.39
C LEU A 110 -5.05 -7.48 -9.09
N TRP A 111 -4.26 -8.32 -8.46
CA TRP A 111 -3.09 -8.95 -9.06
C TRP A 111 -3.48 -9.78 -10.28
N GLN A 112 -4.50 -10.64 -10.15
CA GLN A 112 -5.03 -11.43 -11.26
C GLN A 112 -5.56 -10.53 -12.39
N THR A 113 -6.31 -9.47 -12.04
CA THR A 113 -6.94 -8.57 -13.00
C THR A 113 -5.90 -7.74 -13.77
N VAL A 114 -4.91 -7.16 -13.08
CA VAL A 114 -3.82 -6.43 -13.70
C VAL A 114 -2.98 -7.36 -14.59
N ALA A 115 -2.71 -8.59 -14.15
CA ALA A 115 -2.01 -9.58 -14.98
C ALA A 115 -2.78 -9.94 -16.26
N LYS A 116 -4.13 -9.95 -16.23
CA LYS A 116 -4.97 -10.13 -17.44
C LYS A 116 -4.91 -8.91 -18.36
N ILE A 117 -4.89 -7.70 -17.80
CA ILE A 117 -4.80 -6.44 -18.56
C ILE A 117 -3.45 -6.34 -19.26
N ARG A 118 -2.37 -6.64 -18.54
CA ARG A 118 -0.98 -6.62 -19.03
C ARG A 118 -0.64 -7.83 -19.92
N ALA A 119 -1.59 -8.35 -20.69
CA ALA A 119 -1.43 -9.57 -21.49
C ALA A 119 -0.11 -9.57 -22.28
N GLY A 120 0.80 -10.49 -21.93
CA GLY A 120 2.13 -10.60 -22.55
C GLY A 120 3.30 -10.03 -21.73
N LYS A 121 3.03 -9.25 -20.67
CA LYS A 121 4.01 -8.87 -19.64
C LYS A 121 3.80 -9.72 -18.39
N GLU A 122 4.87 -10.34 -17.91
CA GLU A 122 4.78 -11.28 -16.80
C GLU A 122 4.76 -10.54 -15.45
N VAL A 123 3.58 -10.44 -14.82
CA VAL A 123 3.40 -9.84 -13.49
C VAL A 123 3.55 -10.90 -12.39
N LYS A 124 4.58 -11.76 -12.46
CA LYS A 124 4.72 -12.91 -11.55
C LYS A 124 5.18 -12.54 -10.14
N THR A 125 5.92 -11.45 -10.01
CA THR A 125 6.42 -10.98 -8.73
C THR A 125 5.67 -9.71 -8.34
N VAL A 126 5.23 -9.65 -7.09
CA VAL A 126 4.59 -8.46 -6.51
C VAL A 126 5.28 -8.10 -5.22
N THR A 127 5.35 -6.80 -4.94
CA THR A 127 5.87 -6.27 -3.68
C THR A 127 4.71 -6.15 -2.70
N VAL A 128 4.90 -6.59 -1.46
CA VAL A 128 3.91 -6.47 -0.39
C VAL A 128 4.49 -5.59 0.69
N VAL A 129 3.76 -4.53 1.05
CA VAL A 129 4.15 -3.58 2.08
C VAL A 129 3.13 -3.63 3.19
N ARG A 130 3.55 -3.95 4.42
CA ARG A 130 2.66 -4.07 5.57
C ARG A 130 2.99 -3.03 6.65
N ASN A 131 1.93 -2.36 7.13
CA ASN A 131 2.01 -1.45 8.27
C ASN A 131 1.52 -2.18 9.53
N ASP A 132 2.44 -2.82 10.25
CA ASP A 132 2.15 -3.49 11.52
C ASP A 132 2.27 -2.48 12.66
N MET A 133 1.12 -1.95 13.12
CA MET A 133 1.11 -0.95 14.19
C MET A 133 1.59 -1.51 15.53
N SER A 134 1.50 -2.83 15.72
CA SER A 134 1.93 -3.48 16.96
C SER A 134 3.45 -3.65 17.05
N ALA A 135 4.13 -3.65 15.90
CA ALA A 135 5.59 -3.84 15.81
C ALA A 135 6.38 -2.52 15.73
N ARG A 136 5.71 -1.37 15.75
CA ARG A 136 6.36 -0.06 15.65
C ARG A 136 7.15 0.30 16.90
N SER A 137 8.29 0.97 16.71
CA SER A 137 9.15 1.39 17.80
C SER A 137 8.72 2.75 18.36
N GLY A 138 7.94 2.69 19.44
CA GLY A 138 7.57 3.87 20.24
C GLY A 138 6.94 4.99 19.41
N ASP A 139 7.41 6.22 19.64
CA ASP A 139 6.89 7.44 19.04
C ASP A 139 7.84 8.02 17.97
N SER A 140 8.70 7.18 17.37
CA SER A 140 9.66 7.65 16.37
C SER A 140 8.99 8.06 15.05
N LEU A 141 9.54 9.08 14.39
CA LEU A 141 9.17 9.46 13.03
C LEU A 141 10.02 8.65 12.05
N ALA A 142 9.67 7.39 11.81
CA ALA A 142 10.49 6.47 11.02
C ALA A 142 9.69 5.76 9.92
N ASN A 143 10.40 5.19 8.96
CA ASN A 143 9.84 4.17 8.07
C ASN A 143 10.04 2.81 8.74
N GLU A 144 8.96 2.20 9.19
CA GLU A 144 8.94 0.89 9.85
C GLU A 144 7.98 -0.10 9.18
N GLN A 145 7.47 0.27 8.00
CA GLN A 145 6.74 -0.64 7.13
C GLN A 145 7.60 -1.87 6.80
N ARG A 146 7.00 -3.05 6.89
CA ARG A 146 7.65 -4.28 6.40
C ARG A 146 7.53 -4.31 4.88
N VAL A 147 8.65 -4.61 4.22
CA VAL A 147 8.73 -4.69 2.77
C VAL A 147 9.17 -6.10 2.39
N GLY A 148 8.36 -6.76 1.58
CA GLY A 148 8.67 -8.10 1.08
C GLY A 148 8.16 -8.28 -0.33
N TYR A 149 8.38 -9.48 -0.85
CA TYR A 149 7.85 -9.87 -2.15
C TYR A 149 7.23 -11.26 -2.10
N VAL A 150 6.37 -11.53 -3.07
CA VAL A 150 5.91 -12.89 -3.37
C VAL A 150 5.97 -13.14 -4.87
N GLU A 151 6.24 -14.37 -5.25
CA GLU A 151 6.33 -14.79 -6.64
C GLU A 151 5.35 -15.95 -6.90
N ALA A 152 4.51 -15.81 -7.92
CA ALA A 152 3.59 -16.86 -8.32
C ALA A 152 4.30 -17.93 -9.16
N GLY A 153 4.08 -19.21 -8.81
CA GLY A 153 4.61 -20.34 -9.58
C GLY A 153 3.92 -20.53 -10.95
N SER A 154 2.67 -20.08 -11.08
CA SER A 154 1.89 -20.07 -12.32
C SER A 154 1.59 -18.63 -12.76
N PRO A 155 1.29 -18.37 -14.05
CA PRO A 155 0.95 -17.03 -14.51
C PRO A 155 -0.29 -16.47 -13.79
N PRO A 156 -0.21 -15.35 -13.04
CA PRO A 156 -1.30 -14.87 -12.19
C PRO A 156 -2.61 -14.62 -12.95
N ALA A 157 -2.54 -14.26 -14.25
CA ALA A 157 -3.72 -14.08 -15.10
C ALA A 157 -4.59 -15.35 -15.24
N LYS A 158 -4.04 -16.54 -14.95
CA LYS A 158 -4.68 -17.85 -15.07
C LYS A 158 -4.81 -18.60 -13.73
N SER A 159 -4.24 -18.06 -12.66
CA SER A 159 -4.30 -18.65 -11.31
C SER A 159 -5.62 -18.28 -10.63
N ASP A 160 -6.08 -19.10 -9.69
CA ASP A 160 -7.28 -18.80 -8.91
C ASP A 160 -7.01 -17.67 -7.90
N VAL A 161 -8.04 -16.87 -7.58
CA VAL A 161 -7.88 -15.74 -6.65
C VAL A 161 -7.52 -16.24 -5.25
N SER A 162 -8.15 -17.32 -4.80
CA SER A 162 -7.83 -17.98 -3.53
C SER A 162 -6.37 -18.48 -3.46
N GLU A 163 -5.80 -19.00 -4.54
CA GLU A 163 -4.37 -19.39 -4.58
C GLU A 163 -3.46 -18.18 -4.44
N LEU A 164 -3.74 -17.09 -5.17
CA LEU A 164 -2.97 -15.86 -5.08
C LEU A 164 -3.11 -15.20 -3.68
N ALA A 165 -4.29 -15.27 -3.07
CA ALA A 165 -4.53 -14.77 -1.72
C ALA A 165 -3.72 -15.56 -0.68
N ALA A 166 -3.66 -16.90 -0.81
CA ALA A 166 -2.83 -17.73 0.04
C ALA A 166 -1.35 -17.38 -0.06
N LEU A 167 -0.85 -17.13 -1.28
CA LEU A 167 0.53 -16.66 -1.49
C LEU A 167 0.80 -15.33 -0.75
N LEU A 168 -0.13 -14.36 -0.84
CA LEU A 168 -0.01 -13.07 -0.16
C LEU A 168 -0.10 -13.17 1.37
N ALA A 169 -0.82 -14.16 1.88
CA ALA A 169 -0.98 -14.40 3.32
C ALA A 169 0.21 -15.13 3.94
N GLU A 170 0.74 -16.15 3.26
CA GLU A 170 1.62 -17.15 3.88
C GLU A 170 3.05 -17.18 3.30
N ASN A 171 3.25 -16.67 2.08
CA ASN A 171 4.49 -16.87 1.33
C ASN A 171 5.26 -15.58 1.04
N VAL A 172 4.91 -14.47 1.71
CA VAL A 172 5.68 -13.23 1.58
C VAL A 172 7.07 -13.43 2.18
N VAL A 173 8.08 -13.27 1.34
CA VAL A 173 9.49 -13.26 1.77
C VAL A 173 9.81 -11.87 2.29
N ASP A 174 10.10 -11.77 3.57
CA ASP A 174 10.49 -10.52 4.22
C ASP A 174 11.90 -10.09 3.77
N GLU A 175 11.99 -8.92 3.14
CA GLU A 175 13.24 -8.30 2.72
C GLU A 175 13.52 -7.00 3.48
N THR A 176 12.78 -6.69 4.54
CA THR A 176 12.83 -5.39 5.23
C THR A 176 14.26 -5.01 5.63
N ALA A 177 15.00 -5.93 6.26
CA ALA A 177 16.39 -5.67 6.65
C ALA A 177 17.33 -5.44 5.46
N ALA A 178 17.11 -6.16 4.35
CA ALA A 178 17.89 -6.00 3.13
C ALA A 178 17.59 -4.66 2.43
N VAL A 179 16.32 -4.24 2.42
CA VAL A 179 15.90 -2.93 1.88
C VAL A 179 16.48 -1.80 2.72
N VAL A 180 16.40 -1.88 4.05
CA VAL A 180 16.89 -0.82 4.94
C VAL A 180 18.41 -0.67 4.87
N SER A 181 19.15 -1.78 4.72
CA SER A 181 20.61 -1.75 4.63
C SER A 181 21.14 -1.48 3.21
N PHE A 182 20.28 -1.39 2.20
CA PHE A 182 20.73 -1.22 0.81
C PHE A 182 21.52 0.09 0.63
N PRO A 183 22.71 0.07 -0.01
CA PRO A 183 23.64 1.21 -0.02
C PRO A 183 23.28 2.35 -0.99
N GLY A 184 22.07 2.37 -1.58
CA GLY A 184 21.64 3.37 -2.56
C GLY A 184 20.16 3.71 -2.49
N ASP A 185 19.72 4.60 -3.37
CA ASP A 185 18.32 5.01 -3.45
C ASP A 185 17.50 3.94 -4.20
N VAL A 186 16.30 3.68 -3.69
CA VAL A 186 15.40 2.67 -4.25
C VAL A 186 13.98 3.19 -4.34
N VAL A 187 13.27 2.67 -5.33
CA VAL A 187 11.82 2.75 -5.43
C VAL A 187 11.24 1.50 -4.81
N ILE A 188 10.29 1.68 -3.89
CA ILE A 188 9.48 0.57 -3.35
C ILE A 188 8.18 0.48 -4.15
N TYR A 189 7.41 1.57 -4.18
CA TYR A 189 6.10 1.60 -4.85
C TYR A 189 6.24 1.63 -6.37
N GLY A 190 5.81 0.55 -7.02
CA GLY A 190 5.90 0.41 -8.48
C GLY A 190 7.25 -0.09 -8.98
N ALA A 191 8.11 -0.64 -8.10
CA ALA A 191 9.25 -1.46 -8.50
C ALA A 191 8.79 -2.78 -9.11
N ASN A 192 7.87 -3.44 -8.42
CA ASN A 192 6.93 -4.41 -8.95
C ASN A 192 5.51 -3.84 -8.76
N LEU A 193 4.48 -4.52 -9.27
CA LEU A 193 3.12 -4.21 -8.84
C LEU A 193 3.09 -4.35 -7.30
N THR A 194 2.79 -3.25 -6.61
CA THR A 194 2.94 -3.16 -5.16
C THR A 194 1.59 -3.15 -4.47
N PHE A 195 1.40 -3.97 -3.43
CA PHE A 195 0.21 -3.95 -2.58
C PHE A 195 0.58 -3.42 -1.19
N VAL A 196 -0.07 -2.33 -0.78
CA VAL A 196 0.16 -1.67 0.49
C VAL A 196 -1.02 -1.94 1.42
N ASP A 197 -0.76 -2.66 2.50
CA ASP A 197 -1.70 -2.98 3.56
C ASP A 197 -1.78 -1.80 4.54
N MET A 198 -2.95 -1.15 4.58
CA MET A 198 -3.27 -0.07 5.51
C MET A 198 -4.37 -0.45 6.51
N GLU A 199 -4.67 -1.74 6.66
CA GLU A 199 -5.75 -2.23 7.53
C GLU A 199 -5.63 -1.75 8.98
N GLN A 200 -4.39 -1.61 9.48
CA GLN A 200 -4.11 -1.20 10.86
C GLN A 200 -3.88 0.31 11.02
N VAL A 201 -3.84 1.08 9.94
CA VAL A 201 -3.52 2.51 9.99
C VAL A 201 -4.77 3.30 10.42
N ASP A 202 -4.66 4.12 11.47
CA ASP A 202 -5.78 4.85 12.07
C ASP A 202 -6.19 6.12 11.30
N LEU A 203 -6.66 5.93 10.07
CA LEU A 203 -7.02 7.01 9.14
C LEU A 203 -8.18 7.88 9.62
N TYR A 204 -9.11 7.27 10.36
CA TYR A 204 -10.29 7.93 10.90
C TYR A 204 -10.11 8.36 12.36
N GLY A 205 -8.90 8.26 12.91
CA GLY A 205 -8.53 8.74 14.23
C GLY A 205 -8.42 10.27 14.31
N LEU A 206 -8.36 10.94 13.16
CA LEU A 206 -8.39 12.40 13.08
C LEU A 206 -9.71 12.90 13.65
N GLU A 207 -9.65 13.72 14.70
CA GLU A 207 -10.84 14.31 15.32
C GLU A 207 -10.59 15.77 15.68
N ILE A 208 -11.40 16.67 15.11
CA ILE A 208 -11.36 18.10 15.41
C ILE A 208 -12.69 18.49 16.01
N LYS A 209 -12.69 18.90 17.29
CA LYS A 209 -13.89 19.34 18.02
C LYS A 209 -15.06 18.33 17.96
N GLY A 210 -14.78 17.04 18.11
CA GLY A 210 -15.80 15.98 18.07
C GLY A 210 -16.18 15.51 16.66
N GLN A 211 -15.58 16.07 15.60
CA GLN A 211 -15.87 15.69 14.22
C GLN A 211 -14.76 14.81 13.65
N ARG A 212 -15.15 13.65 13.13
CA ARG A 212 -14.28 12.70 12.43
C ARG A 212 -14.48 12.81 10.91
N PRO A 213 -13.48 12.42 10.10
CA PRO A 213 -13.65 12.32 8.65
C PRO A 213 -14.85 11.44 8.30
N ALA A 214 -15.70 11.94 7.40
CA ALA A 214 -16.73 11.10 6.78
C ALA A 214 -16.17 10.23 5.65
N HIS A 215 -15.01 10.62 5.11
CA HIS A 215 -14.32 9.95 4.02
C HIS A 215 -12.83 10.33 4.08
N VAL A 216 -11.96 9.38 3.73
CA VAL A 216 -10.51 9.59 3.56
C VAL A 216 -10.10 9.04 2.21
N GLU A 217 -9.44 9.87 1.42
CA GLU A 217 -8.85 9.51 0.13
C GLU A 217 -7.33 9.65 0.22
N TYR A 218 -6.61 8.72 -0.40
CA TYR A 218 -5.16 8.75 -0.51
C TYR A 218 -4.73 8.97 -1.97
N GLY A 219 -3.79 9.88 -2.16
CA GLY A 219 -3.02 10.01 -3.39
C GLY A 219 -1.59 9.53 -3.18
N LEU A 220 -1.03 8.85 -4.18
CA LEU A 220 0.37 8.40 -4.19
C LEU A 220 1.06 9.02 -5.40
N ASP A 221 2.03 9.89 -5.15
CA ASP A 221 2.92 10.42 -6.18
C ASP A 221 4.23 9.62 -6.22
N GLY A 222 4.94 9.68 -7.35
CA GLY A 222 6.25 9.04 -7.50
C GLY A 222 6.20 7.51 -7.58
N VAL A 223 5.03 6.94 -7.92
CA VAL A 223 4.86 5.50 -8.14
C VAL A 223 5.55 5.10 -9.45
N GLY A 224 6.37 4.05 -9.40
CA GLY A 224 7.03 3.48 -10.57
C GLY A 224 6.06 2.84 -11.58
N GLU A 225 6.59 2.52 -12.76
CA GLU A 225 5.82 2.03 -13.92
C GLU A 225 5.00 0.75 -13.67
N GLU A 226 5.38 -0.09 -12.71
CA GLU A 226 4.61 -1.30 -12.38
C GLU A 226 3.37 -1.01 -11.53
N GLY A 227 3.27 0.19 -10.96
CA GLY A 227 2.13 0.67 -10.20
C GLY A 227 2.02 0.17 -8.77
N ALA A 228 1.10 0.76 -8.03
CA ALA A 228 0.84 0.47 -6.63
C ALA A 228 -0.66 0.46 -6.33
N VAL A 229 -1.06 -0.35 -5.38
CA VAL A 229 -2.43 -0.49 -4.90
C VAL A 229 -2.40 -0.42 -3.39
N LEU A 230 -3.25 0.42 -2.84
CA LEU A 230 -3.40 0.65 -1.41
C LEU A 230 -4.80 0.22 -1.00
N VAL A 231 -4.89 -0.60 0.05
CA VAL A 231 -6.17 -1.09 0.59
C VAL A 231 -6.27 -0.61 2.03
N GLN A 232 -7.33 0.14 2.32
CA GLN A 232 -7.58 0.72 3.64
C GLN A 232 -9.02 0.43 4.10
N PRO A 233 -9.28 0.46 5.41
CA PRO A 233 -10.63 0.37 5.94
C PRO A 233 -11.47 1.59 5.51
N ASP A 234 -12.76 1.36 5.24
CA ASP A 234 -13.74 2.44 5.14
C ASP A 234 -14.05 3.02 6.54
N ALA A 235 -14.79 4.13 6.61
CA ALA A 235 -15.07 4.86 7.85
C ALA A 235 -15.72 4.00 8.95
N ASP A 236 -16.51 3.00 8.57
CA ASP A 236 -17.17 2.07 9.49
C ASP A 236 -16.37 0.78 9.72
N GLY A 237 -15.21 0.62 9.05
CA GLY A 237 -14.33 -0.54 9.13
C GLY A 237 -14.85 -1.81 8.45
N ARG A 238 -16.05 -1.79 7.86
CA ARG A 238 -16.70 -2.98 7.29
C ARG A 238 -16.47 -3.11 5.79
N GLY A 239 -16.40 -1.97 5.09
CA GLY A 239 -15.94 -1.89 3.70
C GLY A 239 -14.45 -1.60 3.59
N ARG A 240 -13.95 -1.57 2.36
CA ARG A 240 -12.59 -1.10 2.03
C ARG A 240 -12.64 -0.01 0.98
N VAL A 241 -11.73 0.95 1.12
CA VAL A 241 -11.39 1.88 0.04
C VAL A 241 -10.11 1.39 -0.59
N VAL A 242 -10.10 1.30 -1.91
CA VAL A 242 -8.93 0.88 -2.67
C VAL A 242 -8.50 2.04 -3.54
N THR A 243 -7.22 2.42 -3.48
CA THR A 243 -6.60 3.38 -4.40
C THR A 243 -5.54 2.63 -5.20
N ALA A 244 -5.71 2.62 -6.53
CA ALA A 244 -4.71 2.09 -7.46
C ALA A 244 -4.05 3.24 -8.22
N VAL A 245 -2.73 3.25 -8.33
CA VAL A 245 -1.96 4.12 -9.22
C VAL A 245 -1.24 3.25 -10.23
N LEU A 246 -1.66 3.34 -11.49
CA LEU A 246 -1.20 2.49 -12.60
C LEU A 246 -0.91 3.37 -13.82
N PRO A 247 -0.21 2.84 -14.85
CA PRO A 247 -0.20 3.47 -16.17
C PRO A 247 -1.64 3.78 -16.61
N LYS A 248 -1.85 4.97 -17.17
CA LYS A 248 -3.19 5.53 -17.42
C LYS A 248 -4.14 4.57 -18.15
N ASP A 249 -3.67 3.96 -19.23
CA ASP A 249 -4.47 3.01 -20.02
C ASP A 249 -4.87 1.77 -19.21
N GLU A 250 -4.00 1.31 -18.31
CA GLU A 250 -4.26 0.18 -17.42
C GLU A 250 -5.24 0.55 -16.30
N ALA A 251 -5.18 1.77 -15.76
CA ALA A 251 -6.14 2.26 -14.78
C ALA A 251 -7.56 2.31 -15.38
N GLU A 252 -7.70 2.78 -16.62
CA GLU A 252 -8.97 2.78 -17.35
C GLU A 252 -9.48 1.35 -17.62
N ALA A 253 -8.59 0.45 -18.05
CA ALA A 253 -8.92 -0.97 -18.24
C ALA A 253 -9.32 -1.67 -16.93
N LEU A 254 -8.64 -1.36 -15.81
CA LEU A 254 -8.97 -1.88 -14.48
C LEU A 254 -10.36 -1.43 -14.06
N ARG A 255 -10.69 -0.15 -14.23
CA ARG A 255 -12.02 0.39 -13.95
C ARG A 255 -13.11 -0.36 -14.74
N ALA A 256 -12.88 -0.60 -16.03
CA ALA A 256 -13.82 -1.35 -16.86
C ALA A 256 -13.97 -2.83 -16.42
N ALA A 257 -12.85 -3.50 -16.10
CA ALA A 257 -12.87 -4.89 -15.65
C ALA A 257 -13.58 -5.07 -14.30
N LEU A 258 -13.29 -4.20 -13.33
CA LEU A 258 -13.91 -4.25 -12.01
C LEU A 258 -15.39 -3.89 -12.03
N GLY A 259 -15.80 -2.96 -12.89
CA GLY A 259 -17.22 -2.67 -13.11
C GLY A 259 -18.02 -3.91 -13.51
N ASN A 260 -17.42 -4.86 -14.22
CA ASN A 260 -18.07 -6.11 -14.59
C ASN A 260 -18.04 -7.17 -13.48
N THR A 261 -16.99 -7.21 -12.67
CA THR A 261 -16.81 -8.25 -11.63
C THR A 261 -17.53 -7.90 -10.33
N LEU A 262 -17.47 -6.62 -9.92
CA LEU A 262 -17.96 -6.16 -8.63
C LEU A 262 -19.43 -5.70 -8.65
N LEU A 263 -20.00 -5.40 -9.82
CA LEU A 263 -21.39 -4.91 -9.97
C LEU A 263 -22.36 -5.92 -10.60
N GLN A 264 -21.96 -7.16 -10.90
CA GLN A 264 -22.91 -8.15 -11.42
C GLN A 264 -23.93 -8.57 -10.35
N PRO A 265 -25.24 -8.65 -10.63
CA PRO A 265 -26.19 -9.29 -9.72
C PRO A 265 -25.85 -10.78 -9.55
N ALA A 266 -26.30 -11.40 -8.45
CA ALA A 266 -26.15 -12.84 -8.26
C ALA A 266 -26.96 -13.61 -9.32
N PRO A 267 -26.50 -14.79 -9.78
CA PRO A 267 -27.32 -15.68 -10.59
C PRO A 267 -28.58 -16.16 -9.84
#